data_AF-A0A1H2CIV6-F1
#
_entry.id   AF-A0A1H2CIV6-F1
#
_cell.length_a   1.000
_cell.length_b   1.000
_cell.length_c   1.000
_cell.angle_alpha   90.00
_cell.angle_beta   90.00
_cell.angle_gamma   90.00
#
_symmetry.space_group_name_H-M   'P 1'
#
loop_
_entity.id
_entity.type
_entity.pdbx_description
1 polymer ?
#
loop_
_entity_poly.entity_id
_entity_poly.type
_entity_poly.pdbx_seq_one_letter_code
_entity_poly.pdbx_strand_id
1 'polypeptide(L)'
;MTPFRNRLAAAALAVAGLLFLLYPALRPWHDEETAAGALASMGSSAWVASHLFAMIGFVLVPFGLLALRDAVKETRAERTAAASIVVFWIGAGLTLPYYGAEDFALHAIARESADGATFDLLELADAVRNGSVAVTTFGIGLILLGVGGVLAAVAVWRSGVLARWSGVLFGAGFALFLPQFFTPAASRIGHGVLLAAGCVLLAGVLWRVGQTRSTVTLPGNSRSANLPMA
;
A
#
# COMPACT_ATOMS: atom_id res chain seq x y z
N MET A 1 -5.33 20.78 2.78
CA MET A 1 -4.26 20.38 3.72
C MET A 1 -3.16 21.43 3.71
N THR A 2 -2.41 21.55 4.81
CA THR A 2 -1.23 22.42 4.83
C THR A 2 -0.12 21.81 3.94
N PRO A 3 0.82 22.60 3.41
CA PRO A 3 1.87 22.05 2.57
C PRO A 3 2.74 20.99 3.24
N PHE A 4 2.99 21.13 4.54
CA PHE A 4 3.67 20.13 5.34
C PHE A 4 2.93 18.78 5.36
N ARG A 5 1.61 18.80 5.59
CA ARG A 5 0.78 17.57 5.60
C ARG A 5 0.77 16.89 4.23
N ASN A 6 0.74 17.66 3.14
CA ASN A 6 0.82 17.10 1.78
C ASN A 6 2.14 16.39 1.52
N ARG A 7 3.26 16.97 1.98
CA ARG A 7 4.59 16.38 1.86
C ARG A 7 4.70 15.09 2.66
N LEU A 8 4.24 15.09 3.91
CA LEU A 8 4.24 13.90 4.74
C LEU A 8 3.41 12.76 4.11
N ALA A 9 2.23 13.08 3.58
CA ALA A 9 1.38 12.13 2.87
C ALA A 9 2.02 11.60 1.57
N ALA A 10 2.71 12.45 0.79
CA ALA A 10 3.46 12.01 -0.38
C ALA A 10 4.66 11.12 0.00
N ALA A 11 5.38 11.44 1.09
CA ALA A 11 6.44 10.59 1.61
C ALA A 11 5.91 9.23 2.08
N ALA A 12 4.77 9.21 2.79
CA ALA A 12 4.10 7.97 3.18
C ALA A 12 3.80 7.08 1.96
N LEU A 13 3.33 7.67 0.85
CA LEU A 13 3.08 6.93 -0.39
C LEU A 13 4.36 6.36 -1.00
N ALA A 14 5.45 7.13 -1.03
CA ALA A 14 6.74 6.64 -1.53
C ALA A 14 7.25 5.46 -0.68
N VAL A 15 7.19 5.59 0.64
CA VAL A 15 7.55 4.52 1.58
C VAL A 15 6.68 3.30 1.38
N ALA A 16 5.37 3.46 1.21
CA ALA A 16 4.46 2.35 0.92
C ALA A 16 4.91 1.56 -0.32
N GLY A 17 5.26 2.26 -1.40
CA GLY A 17 5.78 1.64 -2.62
C GLY A 17 7.03 0.79 -2.38
N LEU A 18 7.99 1.32 -1.63
CA LEU A 18 9.22 0.59 -1.28
C LEU A 18 8.91 -0.66 -0.45
N LEU A 19 8.02 -0.54 0.53
CA LEU A 19 7.60 -1.66 1.37
C LEU A 19 6.90 -2.77 0.55
N PHE A 20 6.07 -2.41 -0.44
CA PHE A 20 5.48 -3.38 -1.35
C PHE A 20 6.49 -4.11 -2.24
N LEU A 21 7.65 -3.51 -2.52
CA LEU A 21 8.75 -4.20 -3.19
C LEU A 21 9.51 -5.11 -2.21
N LEU A 22 9.79 -4.60 -1.01
CA LEU A 22 10.52 -5.34 0.01
C LEU A 22 9.79 -6.60 0.47
N TYR A 23 8.45 -6.59 0.47
CA TYR A 23 7.64 -7.77 0.80
C TYR A 23 8.02 -8.99 -0.05
N PRO A 24 7.75 -9.05 -1.37
CA PRO A 24 8.08 -10.23 -2.17
C PRO A 24 9.60 -10.42 -2.35
N ALA A 25 10.41 -9.37 -2.24
CA ALA A 25 11.86 -9.46 -2.40
C ALA A 25 12.56 -10.14 -1.21
N LEU A 26 12.03 -9.95 0.00
CA LEU A 26 12.61 -10.51 1.23
C LEU A 26 11.80 -11.69 1.80
N ARG A 27 10.62 -11.99 1.23
CA ARG A 27 9.84 -13.18 1.60
C ARG A 27 10.67 -14.43 1.34
N PRO A 28 10.81 -15.34 2.33
CA PRO A 28 11.52 -16.60 2.12
C PRO A 28 10.71 -17.50 1.19
N TRP A 29 11.21 -17.72 -0.03
CA TRP A 29 10.54 -18.56 -1.03
C TRP A 29 11.07 -19.99 -0.94
N HIS A 30 10.28 -20.88 -0.35
CA HIS A 30 10.45 -22.33 -0.41
C HIS A 30 9.15 -23.01 -0.86
N ASP A 31 9.22 -24.31 -1.14
CA ASP A 31 8.05 -25.10 -1.52
C ASP A 31 7.13 -25.35 -0.31
N GLU A 32 6.16 -24.45 -0.14
CA GLU A 32 5.18 -24.47 0.95
C GLU A 32 4.15 -25.62 0.83
N GLU A 33 4.16 -26.41 -0.24
CA GLU A 33 3.38 -27.66 -0.35
C GLU A 33 4.05 -28.81 0.40
N THR A 34 5.32 -28.65 0.79
CA THR A 34 6.06 -29.61 1.62
C THR A 34 6.16 -29.10 3.05
N ALA A 35 6.09 -30.00 4.04
CA ALA A 35 6.27 -29.63 5.45
C ALA A 35 7.62 -28.94 5.70
N ALA A 36 8.69 -29.41 5.05
CA ALA A 36 10.02 -28.82 5.18
C ALA A 36 10.09 -27.40 4.61
N GLY A 37 9.49 -27.15 3.44
CA GLY A 37 9.47 -25.81 2.84
C GLY A 37 8.51 -24.86 3.55
N ALA A 38 7.34 -25.33 4.00
CA ALA A 38 6.45 -24.55 4.85
C ALA A 38 7.16 -24.12 6.15
N LEU A 39 7.88 -25.03 6.80
CA LEU A 39 8.67 -24.73 8.00
C LEU A 39 9.79 -23.73 7.72
N ALA A 40 10.55 -23.91 6.65
CA ALA A 40 11.66 -23.02 6.26
C ALA A 40 11.17 -21.60 5.93
N SER A 41 10.00 -21.47 5.31
CA SER A 41 9.38 -20.19 5.00
C SER A 41 8.76 -19.55 6.25
N MET A 42 7.71 -20.17 6.79
CA MET A 42 6.86 -19.60 7.84
C MET A 42 7.60 -19.45 9.17
N GLY A 43 8.54 -20.34 9.48
CA GLY A 43 9.34 -20.29 10.71
C GLY A 43 10.44 -19.22 10.71
N SER A 44 10.69 -18.54 9.58
CA SER A 44 11.74 -17.53 9.45
C SER A 44 11.31 -16.16 9.97
N SER A 45 12.23 -15.41 10.59
CA SER A 45 11.96 -14.00 10.93
C SER A 45 11.80 -13.11 9.68
N ALA A 46 12.34 -13.54 8.53
CA ALA A 46 12.14 -12.85 7.26
C ALA A 46 10.68 -12.92 6.79
N TRP A 47 9.96 -14.01 7.13
CA TRP A 47 8.51 -14.10 6.93
C TRP A 47 7.80 -12.92 7.57
N VAL A 48 8.05 -12.71 8.86
CA VAL A 48 7.39 -11.67 9.64
C VAL A 48 7.74 -10.28 9.16
N ALA A 49 9.03 -10.01 8.95
CA ALA A 49 9.46 -8.72 8.41
C ALA A 49 8.80 -8.42 7.06
N SER A 50 8.76 -9.41 6.16
CA SER A 50 8.20 -9.23 4.82
C SER A 50 6.70 -8.95 4.82
N HIS A 51 5.90 -9.66 5.62
CA HIS A 51 4.45 -9.45 5.70
C HIS A 51 4.11 -8.12 6.37
N LEU A 52 4.86 -7.73 7.42
CA LEU A 52 4.77 -6.39 8.02
C LEU A 52 4.99 -5.28 6.99
N PHE A 53 5.92 -5.45 6.04
CA PHE A 53 6.11 -4.45 4.97
C PHE A 53 4.83 -4.29 4.14
N ALA A 54 4.19 -5.38 3.73
CA ALA A 54 2.92 -5.30 3.00
C ALA A 54 1.82 -4.62 3.83
N MET A 55 1.67 -5.02 5.10
CA MET A 55 0.66 -4.46 6.01
C MET A 55 0.84 -2.95 6.22
N ILE A 56 2.07 -2.51 6.50
CA ILE A 56 2.40 -1.09 6.64
C ILE A 56 2.18 -0.37 5.32
N GLY A 57 2.55 -0.98 4.18
CA GLY A 57 2.27 -0.45 2.85
C GLY A 57 0.79 -0.12 2.65
N PHE A 58 -0.12 -1.07 2.96
CA PHE A 58 -1.56 -0.84 2.86
C PHE A 58 -2.06 0.28 3.77
N VAL A 59 -1.53 0.39 4.99
CA VAL A 59 -1.87 1.48 5.93
C VAL A 59 -1.41 2.84 5.39
N LEU A 60 -0.26 2.88 4.70
CA LEU A 60 0.33 4.14 4.24
C LEU A 60 -0.32 4.73 2.98
N VAL A 61 -0.85 3.90 2.07
CA VAL A 61 -1.43 4.36 0.80
C VAL A 61 -2.60 5.35 0.97
N PRO A 62 -3.59 5.13 1.86
CA PRO A 62 -4.67 6.11 2.08
C PRO A 62 -4.18 7.52 2.39
N PHE A 63 -3.06 7.68 3.10
CA PHE A 63 -2.47 9.00 3.34
C PHE A 63 -2.00 9.65 2.03
N GLY A 64 -1.35 8.89 1.16
CA GLY A 64 -1.03 9.34 -0.20
C GLY A 64 -2.25 9.75 -1.01
N LEU A 65 -3.34 8.99 -0.91
CA LEU A 65 -4.61 9.30 -1.59
C LEU A 65 -5.28 10.57 -1.03
N LEU A 66 -5.10 10.88 0.26
CA LEU A 66 -5.50 12.18 0.81
C LEU A 66 -4.74 13.33 0.12
N ALA A 67 -3.42 13.20 -0.08
CA ALA A 67 -2.64 14.21 -0.80
C ALA A 67 -3.09 14.32 -2.27
N LEU A 68 -3.43 13.21 -2.92
CA LEU A 68 -4.04 13.21 -4.24
C LEU A 68 -5.34 14.02 -4.26
N ARG A 69 -6.26 13.76 -3.33
CA ARG A 69 -7.52 14.53 -3.25
C ARG A 69 -7.25 16.02 -3.05
N ASP A 70 -6.34 16.41 -2.17
CA ASP A 70 -6.01 17.84 -1.99
C ASP A 70 -5.36 18.45 -3.23
N ALA A 71 -4.56 17.69 -3.98
CA ALA A 71 -3.95 18.17 -5.23
C ALA A 71 -4.99 18.43 -6.33
N VAL A 72 -6.08 17.65 -6.36
CA VAL A 72 -7.15 17.77 -7.36
C VAL A 72 -8.43 18.43 -6.83
N LYS A 73 -8.40 18.99 -5.61
CA LYS A 73 -9.50 19.80 -5.06
C LYS A 73 -9.77 20.96 -6.02
N GLU A 74 -11.04 21.30 -6.24
CA GLU A 74 -11.48 22.29 -7.24
C GLU A 74 -11.42 21.82 -8.71
N THR A 75 -11.09 20.56 -8.96
CA THR A 75 -11.27 19.94 -10.28
C THR A 75 -12.49 19.03 -10.29
N ARG A 76 -12.98 18.69 -11.48
CA ARG A 76 -14.02 17.65 -11.67
C ARG A 76 -13.63 16.26 -11.14
N ALA A 77 -12.35 16.03 -10.83
CA ALA A 77 -11.83 14.75 -10.35
C ALA A 77 -11.94 14.57 -8.83
N GLU A 78 -12.31 15.61 -8.07
CA GLU A 78 -12.31 15.56 -6.60
C GLU A 78 -13.19 14.44 -6.02
N ARG A 79 -14.41 14.26 -6.56
CA ARG A 79 -15.32 13.20 -6.11
C ARG A 79 -14.73 11.80 -6.34
N THR A 80 -14.07 11.59 -7.48
CA THR A 80 -13.40 10.33 -7.80
C THR A 80 -12.20 10.08 -6.87
N ALA A 81 -11.41 11.12 -6.57
CA ALA A 81 -10.33 11.01 -5.59
C ALA A 81 -10.85 10.70 -4.19
N ALA A 82 -11.96 11.32 -3.77
CA ALA A 82 -12.62 11.01 -2.50
C ALA A 82 -13.10 9.55 -2.44
N ALA A 83 -13.75 9.06 -3.50
CA ALA A 83 -14.17 7.67 -3.61
C ALA A 83 -12.98 6.70 -3.54
N SER A 84 -11.86 7.03 -4.21
CA SER A 84 -10.65 6.19 -4.17
C SER A 84 -10.12 5.98 -2.75
N ILE A 85 -10.16 7.02 -1.91
CA ILE A 85 -9.71 6.94 -0.52
C ILE A 85 -10.59 5.96 0.26
N VAL A 86 -11.91 6.15 0.22
CA VAL A 86 -12.85 5.33 1.01
C VAL A 86 -12.80 3.87 0.58
N VAL A 87 -12.85 3.63 -0.74
CA VAL A 87 -12.83 2.27 -1.29
C VAL A 87 -11.51 1.56 -0.96
N PHE A 88 -10.37 2.24 -1.11
CA PHE A 88 -9.07 1.67 -0.77
C PHE A 88 -8.96 1.40 0.73
N TRP A 89 -9.40 2.32 1.58
CA TRP A 89 -9.30 2.17 3.04
C TRP A 89 -10.11 0.98 3.55
N ILE A 90 -11.33 0.80 3.04
CA ILE A 90 -12.15 -0.38 3.33
C ILE A 90 -11.44 -1.64 2.82
N GLY A 91 -10.93 -1.60 1.58
CA GLY A 91 -10.15 -2.71 1.02
C GLY A 91 -8.98 -3.13 1.90
N ALA A 92 -8.17 -2.16 2.33
CA ALA A 92 -7.06 -2.38 3.26
C ALA A 92 -7.55 -2.97 4.59
N GLY A 93 -8.63 -2.43 5.17
CA GLY A 93 -9.21 -2.93 6.41
C GLY A 93 -9.68 -4.38 6.34
N LEU A 94 -10.17 -4.83 5.17
CA LEU A 94 -10.57 -6.23 4.94
C LEU A 94 -9.39 -7.14 4.59
N THR A 95 -8.34 -6.60 3.98
CA THR A 95 -7.13 -7.35 3.60
C THR A 95 -6.19 -7.60 4.80
N LEU A 96 -6.06 -6.63 5.71
CA LEU A 96 -5.11 -6.70 6.83
C LEU A 96 -5.32 -7.87 7.80
N PRO A 97 -6.55 -8.30 8.16
CA PRO A 97 -6.75 -9.46 9.02
C PRO A 97 -6.17 -10.75 8.43
N TYR A 98 -6.30 -10.94 7.10
CA TYR A 98 -5.72 -12.10 6.42
C TYR A 98 -4.19 -12.08 6.50
N TYR A 99 -3.58 -10.94 6.18
CA TYR A 99 -2.13 -10.76 6.31
C TYR A 99 -1.65 -10.97 7.76
N GLY A 100 -2.39 -10.49 8.76
CA GLY A 100 -2.01 -10.68 10.16
C GLY A 100 -2.11 -12.14 10.61
N ALA A 101 -3.10 -12.89 10.12
CA ALA A 101 -3.21 -14.32 10.38
C ALA A 101 -2.09 -15.11 9.66
N GLU A 102 -1.85 -14.81 8.38
CA GLU A 102 -0.76 -15.42 7.61
C GLU A 102 0.61 -15.11 8.22
N ASP A 103 0.82 -13.89 8.70
CA ASP A 103 2.06 -13.46 9.32
C ASP A 103 2.26 -14.13 10.68
N PHE A 104 1.44 -13.75 11.67
CA PHE A 104 1.72 -14.08 13.06
C PHE A 104 1.30 -15.51 13.44
N ALA A 105 0.16 -15.99 12.94
CA ALA A 105 -0.34 -17.31 13.32
C ALA A 105 0.48 -18.42 12.66
N LEU A 106 0.75 -18.33 11.35
CA LEU A 106 1.58 -19.34 10.67
C LEU A 106 3.01 -19.34 11.18
N HIS A 107 3.56 -18.17 11.50
CA HIS A 107 4.88 -18.12 12.13
C HIS A 107 4.90 -18.85 13.48
N ALA A 108 3.91 -18.58 14.34
CA ALA A 108 3.80 -19.27 15.64
C ALA A 108 3.61 -20.78 15.47
N ILE A 109 2.72 -21.22 14.57
CA ILE A 109 2.48 -22.65 14.29
C ILE A 109 3.76 -23.32 13.78
N ALA A 110 4.49 -22.69 12.86
CA ALA A 110 5.74 -23.23 12.34
C ALA A 110 6.83 -23.34 13.43
N ARG A 111 6.89 -22.36 14.35
CA ARG A 111 7.82 -22.38 15.49
C ARG A 111 7.50 -23.53 16.46
N GLU A 112 6.23 -23.74 16.81
CA GLU A 112 5.81 -24.86 17.65
C GLU A 112 6.12 -26.22 16.98
N SER A 113 5.92 -26.31 15.66
CA SER A 113 6.29 -27.50 14.89
C SER A 113 7.81 -27.77 14.94
N ALA A 114 8.63 -26.73 14.84
CA ALA A 114 10.09 -26.84 14.98
C ALA A 114 10.52 -27.32 16.38
N ASP A 115 9.76 -26.93 17.41
CA ASP A 115 10.02 -27.28 18.81
C ASP A 115 9.46 -28.66 19.20
N GLY A 116 8.92 -29.42 18.23
CA GLY A 116 8.55 -30.82 18.38
C GLY A 116 7.07 -31.08 18.65
N ALA A 117 6.21 -30.09 18.48
CA ALA A 117 4.77 -30.28 18.61
C ALA A 117 4.23 -31.26 17.55
N THR A 118 3.30 -32.13 17.95
CA THR A 118 2.72 -33.16 17.09
C THR A 118 1.40 -32.69 16.48
N PHE A 119 1.46 -32.07 15.31
CA PHE A 119 0.32 -31.74 14.47
C PHE A 119 0.74 -31.69 12.99
N ASP A 120 -0.24 -31.70 12.09
CA ASP A 120 0.02 -31.48 10.67
C ASP A 120 0.14 -29.98 10.38
N LEU A 121 1.38 -29.52 10.11
CA LEU A 121 1.68 -28.12 9.79
C LEU A 121 0.94 -27.66 8.53
N LEU A 122 0.82 -28.51 7.51
CA LEU A 122 0.19 -28.16 6.25
C LEU A 122 -1.32 -28.04 6.41
N GLU A 123 -1.94 -28.94 7.17
CA GLU A 123 -3.37 -28.87 7.50
C GLU A 123 -3.73 -27.57 8.25
N LEU A 124 -2.94 -27.20 9.26
CA LEU A 124 -3.16 -25.94 9.98
C LEU A 124 -2.91 -24.71 9.11
N ALA A 125 -1.88 -24.74 8.25
CA ALA A 125 -1.62 -23.66 7.31
C ALA A 125 -2.76 -23.49 6.30
N ASP A 126 -3.31 -24.59 5.80
CA ASP A 126 -4.48 -24.62 4.94
C ASP A 126 -5.71 -24.03 5.66
N ALA A 127 -5.97 -24.45 6.90
CA ALA A 127 -7.10 -23.94 7.68
C ALA A 127 -7.05 -22.42 7.89
N VAL A 128 -5.87 -21.85 8.10
CA VAL A 128 -5.66 -20.39 8.20
C VAL A 128 -5.90 -19.69 6.88
N ARG A 129 -5.41 -20.25 5.77
CA ARG A 129 -5.41 -19.61 4.44
C ARG A 129 -6.72 -19.76 3.68
N ASN A 130 -7.37 -20.92 3.80
CA ASN A 130 -8.45 -21.37 2.93
C ASN A 130 -9.80 -21.47 3.63
N GLY A 131 -9.89 -21.02 4.88
CA GLY A 131 -11.17 -20.81 5.55
C GLY A 131 -12.09 -19.89 4.73
N SER A 132 -13.33 -20.30 4.52
CA SER A 132 -14.26 -19.63 3.58
C SER A 132 -14.48 -18.15 3.90
N VAL A 133 -14.62 -17.80 5.18
CA VAL A 133 -14.77 -16.41 5.64
C VAL A 133 -13.47 -15.62 5.41
N ALA A 134 -12.31 -16.22 5.68
CA ALA A 134 -11.01 -15.59 5.48
C ALA A 134 -10.78 -15.27 3.99
N VAL A 135 -10.94 -16.26 3.10
CA VAL A 135 -10.76 -16.09 1.65
C VAL A 135 -11.76 -15.08 1.09
N THR A 136 -13.03 -15.14 1.50
CA THR A 136 -14.06 -14.20 1.01
C THR A 136 -13.74 -12.76 1.43
N THR A 137 -13.42 -12.56 2.71
CA THR A 137 -13.07 -11.24 3.26
C THR A 137 -11.83 -10.67 2.57
N PHE A 138 -10.79 -11.49 2.43
CA PHE A 138 -9.55 -11.13 1.77
C PHE A 138 -9.78 -10.80 0.28
N GLY A 139 -10.52 -11.64 -0.44
CA GLY A 139 -10.83 -11.45 -1.85
C GLY A 139 -11.61 -10.16 -2.11
N ILE A 140 -12.64 -9.87 -1.30
CA ILE A 140 -13.35 -8.58 -1.34
C ILE A 140 -12.38 -7.43 -1.07
N GLY A 141 -11.52 -7.55 -0.06
CA GLY A 141 -10.49 -6.57 0.24
C GLY A 141 -9.58 -6.26 -0.94
N LEU A 142 -9.03 -7.30 -1.58
CA LEU A 142 -8.16 -7.17 -2.75
C LEU A 142 -8.86 -6.54 -3.96
N ILE A 143 -10.13 -6.90 -4.21
CA ILE A 143 -10.94 -6.27 -5.27
C ILE A 143 -11.10 -4.78 -4.98
N LEU A 144 -11.45 -4.40 -3.75
CA LEU A 144 -11.61 -3.00 -3.37
C LEU A 144 -10.29 -2.22 -3.44
N LEU A 145 -9.15 -2.82 -3.08
CA LEU A 145 -7.83 -2.21 -3.29
C LEU A 145 -7.59 -1.91 -4.77
N GLY A 146 -7.89 -2.87 -5.65
CA GLY A 146 -7.80 -2.70 -7.10
C GLY A 146 -8.71 -1.58 -7.62
N VAL A 147 -9.98 -1.58 -7.22
CA VAL A 147 -10.96 -0.53 -7.59
C VAL A 147 -10.49 0.83 -7.07
N GLY A 148 -10.02 0.93 -5.82
CA GLY A 148 -9.49 2.15 -5.24
C GLY A 148 -8.28 2.69 -6.02
N GLY A 149 -7.36 1.82 -6.41
CA GLY A 149 -6.22 2.16 -7.26
C GLY A 149 -6.63 2.67 -8.64
N VAL A 150 -7.58 2.01 -9.29
CA VAL A 150 -8.13 2.45 -10.58
C VAL A 150 -8.84 3.79 -10.47
N LEU A 151 -9.65 4.01 -9.42
CA LEU A 151 -10.30 5.30 -9.17
C LEU A 151 -9.28 6.42 -8.98
N ALA A 152 -8.18 6.16 -8.26
CA ALA A 152 -7.09 7.12 -8.12
C ALA A 152 -6.45 7.45 -9.48
N ALA A 153 -6.20 6.44 -10.32
CA ALA A 153 -5.69 6.62 -11.68
C ALA A 153 -6.64 7.47 -12.55
N VAL A 154 -7.95 7.19 -12.49
CA VAL A 154 -8.99 7.97 -13.18
C VAL A 154 -9.01 9.41 -12.67
N ALA A 155 -8.89 9.63 -11.37
CA ALA A 155 -8.83 10.97 -10.79
C ALA A 155 -7.62 11.75 -11.32
N VAL A 156 -6.43 11.14 -11.32
CA VAL A 156 -5.21 11.73 -11.91
C VAL A 156 -5.45 12.06 -13.39
N TRP A 157 -5.97 11.11 -14.17
CA TRP A 157 -6.19 11.26 -15.61
C TRP A 157 -7.15 12.42 -15.95
N ARG A 158 -8.23 12.55 -15.18
CA ARG A 158 -9.30 13.55 -15.40
C ARG A 158 -8.99 14.92 -14.80
N SER A 159 -8.00 15.02 -13.92
CA SER A 159 -7.68 16.24 -13.17
C SER A 159 -7.17 17.40 -14.03
N GLY A 160 -6.42 17.11 -15.11
CA GLY A 160 -5.77 18.12 -15.94
C GLY A 160 -4.59 18.85 -15.26
N VAL A 161 -4.29 18.54 -14.00
CA VAL A 161 -3.26 19.23 -13.20
C VAL A 161 -2.08 18.34 -12.80
N LEU A 162 -2.20 17.02 -13.01
CA LEU A 162 -1.19 16.01 -12.67
C LEU A 162 -0.74 15.25 -13.92
N ALA A 163 0.50 14.75 -13.90
CA ALA A 163 1.03 13.92 -14.98
C ALA A 163 0.26 12.59 -15.08
N ARG A 164 -0.44 12.37 -16.19
CA ARG A 164 -1.34 11.21 -16.38
C ARG A 164 -0.70 9.86 -16.10
N TRP A 165 0.53 9.67 -16.56
CA TRP A 165 1.27 8.40 -16.42
C TRP A 165 1.53 7.99 -14.97
N SER A 166 1.66 8.96 -14.04
CA SER A 166 1.86 8.60 -12.62
C SER A 166 0.63 7.92 -12.02
N GLY A 167 -0.58 8.27 -12.49
CA GLY A 167 -1.81 7.61 -12.10
C GLY A 167 -1.96 6.22 -12.71
N VAL A 168 -1.58 6.05 -13.98
CA VAL A 168 -1.70 4.77 -14.70
C VAL A 168 -0.85 3.68 -14.06
N LEU A 169 0.41 3.96 -13.74
CA LEU A 169 1.29 2.96 -13.10
C LEU A 169 0.81 2.57 -11.69
N PHE A 170 0.38 3.56 -10.89
CA PHE A 170 -0.20 3.31 -9.58
C PHE A 170 -1.46 2.43 -9.68
N GLY A 171 -2.39 2.78 -10.57
CA GLY A 171 -3.62 2.02 -10.78
C GLY A 171 -3.37 0.61 -11.29
N ALA A 172 -2.43 0.44 -12.23
CA ALA A 172 -2.03 -0.87 -12.73
C ALA A 172 -1.44 -1.76 -11.63
N GLY A 173 -0.58 -1.20 -10.78
CA GLY A 173 -0.03 -1.93 -9.62
C GLY A 173 -1.12 -2.52 -8.73
N PHE A 174 -2.13 -1.72 -8.36
CA PHE A 174 -3.22 -2.23 -7.52
C PHE A 174 -4.23 -3.11 -8.26
N ALA A 175 -4.52 -2.84 -9.54
CA ALA A 175 -5.38 -3.70 -10.35
C ALA A 175 -4.79 -5.11 -10.54
N LEU A 176 -3.47 -5.22 -10.62
CA LEU A 176 -2.75 -6.48 -10.76
C LEU A 176 -2.42 -7.16 -9.41
N PHE A 177 -2.80 -6.55 -8.28
CA PHE A 177 -2.48 -7.07 -6.94
C PHE A 177 -3.17 -8.41 -6.64
N LEU A 178 -4.40 -8.62 -7.11
CA LEU A 178 -5.06 -9.92 -6.99
C LEU A 178 -4.45 -10.95 -7.98
N PRO A 179 -4.32 -10.65 -9.29
CA PRO A 179 -3.71 -11.57 -10.25
C PRO A 179 -2.32 -12.11 -9.87
N GLN A 180 -1.45 -11.30 -9.27
CA GLN A 180 -0.08 -11.73 -8.94
C GLN A 180 -0.01 -12.92 -7.97
N PHE A 181 -1.04 -13.14 -7.13
CA PHE A 181 -1.09 -14.32 -6.24
C PHE A 181 -1.09 -15.64 -7.00
N PHE A 182 -1.49 -15.66 -8.28
CA PHE A 182 -1.50 -16.86 -9.12
C PHE A 182 -0.22 -16.99 -9.96
N THR A 183 0.84 -16.25 -9.62
CA THR A 183 2.09 -16.23 -10.38
C THR A 183 3.30 -16.66 -9.53
N PRO A 184 4.38 -17.16 -10.16
CA PRO A 184 5.61 -17.55 -9.46
C PRO A 184 6.32 -16.38 -8.77
N ALA A 185 7.25 -16.67 -7.86
CA ALA A 185 7.99 -15.69 -7.07
C ALA A 185 8.58 -14.52 -7.89
N ALA A 186 9.23 -14.82 -9.03
CA ALA A 186 9.82 -13.80 -9.90
C ALA A 186 8.77 -12.78 -10.40
N SER A 187 7.57 -13.23 -10.75
CA SER A 187 6.47 -12.37 -11.20
C SER A 187 5.93 -11.51 -10.05
N ARG A 188 5.86 -12.06 -8.83
CA ARG A 188 5.44 -11.31 -7.64
C ARG A 188 6.46 -10.22 -7.25
N ILE A 189 7.76 -10.50 -7.39
CA ILE A 189 8.82 -9.50 -7.22
C ILE A 189 8.69 -8.42 -8.31
N GLY A 190 8.47 -8.80 -9.57
CA GLY A 190 8.23 -7.86 -10.66
C GLY A 190 6.99 -6.97 -10.42
N HIS A 191 5.93 -7.52 -9.86
CA HIS A 191 4.76 -6.75 -9.42
C HIS A 191 5.09 -5.78 -8.28
N GLY A 192 5.92 -6.18 -7.31
CA GLY A 192 6.48 -5.29 -6.29
C GLY A 192 7.24 -4.10 -6.89
N VAL A 193 8.04 -4.33 -7.94
CA VAL A 193 8.73 -3.26 -8.68
C VAL A 193 7.73 -2.29 -9.34
N LEU A 194 6.67 -2.82 -9.95
CA LEU A 194 5.60 -2.01 -10.54
C LEU A 194 4.91 -1.14 -9.48
N LEU A 195 4.57 -1.69 -8.31
CA LEU A 195 3.98 -0.95 -7.20
C LEU A 195 4.91 0.14 -6.69
N ALA A 196 6.19 -0.17 -6.49
CA ALA A 196 7.20 0.81 -6.07
C ALA A 196 7.28 1.96 -7.07
N ALA A 197 7.41 1.66 -8.36
CA ALA A 197 7.46 2.67 -9.41
C ALA A 197 6.19 3.53 -9.43
N GLY A 198 5.01 2.92 -9.40
CA GLY A 198 3.73 3.63 -9.40
C GLY A 198 3.57 4.56 -8.19
N CYS A 199 3.87 4.07 -6.99
CA CYS A 199 3.76 4.84 -5.75
C CYS A 199 4.80 5.98 -5.69
N VAL A 200 6.06 5.72 -6.03
CA VAL A 200 7.14 6.72 -5.99
C VAL A 200 6.92 7.82 -7.04
N LEU A 201 6.50 7.46 -8.26
CA LEU A 201 6.22 8.43 -9.31
C LEU A 201 5.03 9.33 -8.92
N LEU A 202 3.94 8.75 -8.41
CA LEU A 202 2.80 9.52 -7.95
C LEU A 202 3.17 10.41 -6.76
N ALA A 203 3.91 9.89 -5.79
CA ALA A 203 4.43 10.66 -4.66
C ALA A 203 5.26 11.87 -5.12
N GLY A 204 6.18 11.69 -6.08
CA GLY A 204 7.01 12.77 -6.61
C GLY A 204 6.22 13.86 -7.33
N VAL A 205 5.10 13.51 -7.98
CA VAL A 205 4.17 14.50 -8.56
C VAL A 205 3.44 15.26 -7.45
N LEU A 206 2.90 14.56 -6.45
CA LEU A 206 2.17 15.18 -5.33
C LEU A 206 3.05 16.08 -4.47
N TRP A 207 4.30 15.67 -4.24
CA TRP A 207 5.29 16.45 -3.50
C TRP A 207 5.53 17.83 -4.14
N ARG A 208 5.67 17.87 -5.47
CA ARG A 208 5.88 19.12 -6.22
C ARG A 208 4.68 20.07 -6.13
N VAL A 209 3.45 19.55 -6.18
CA VAL A 209 2.24 20.36 -5.99
C VAL A 209 2.22 21.02 -4.60
N GLY A 210 2.63 20.28 -3.56
CA GLY A 210 2.77 20.83 -2.21
C GLY A 210 3.82 21.94 -2.11
N GLN A 211 4.91 21.87 -2.87
CA GLN A 211 5.92 22.94 -2.93
C GLN A 211 5.34 24.22 -3.55
N THR A 212 4.73 24.14 -4.73
CA THR A 212 4.18 25.32 -5.43
C THR A 212 3.19 26.10 -4.57
N ARG A 213 2.29 25.39 -3.86
CA ARG A 213 1.33 26.04 -2.95
C ARG A 213 2.01 26.69 -1.73
N SER A 214 3.13 26.15 -1.25
CA SER A 214 3.90 26.77 -0.16
C SER A 214 4.46 28.12 -0.59
N THR A 215 5.05 28.18 -1.78
CA THR A 215 5.73 29.37 -2.31
C THR A 215 4.75 30.51 -2.58
N VAL A 216 3.56 30.20 -3.10
CA VAL A 216 2.50 31.20 -3.36
C VAL A 216 1.91 31.78 -2.06
N THR A 217 2.03 31.07 -0.93
CA THR A 217 1.52 31.57 0.37
C THR A 217 2.53 32.45 1.12
N LEU A 218 3.80 32.50 0.68
CA LEU A 218 4.88 33.27 1.32
C LEU A 218 5.19 34.69 0.77
N PRO A 219 4.52 35.29 -0.24
CA PRO A 219 4.76 36.68 -0.61
C PRO A 219 3.90 37.60 0.27
N GLY A 220 4.35 37.89 1.50
CA GLY A 220 3.61 38.84 2.35
C GLY A 220 3.97 38.96 3.82
N ASN A 221 5.08 38.38 4.29
CA ASN A 221 5.52 38.62 5.68
C ASN A 221 6.49 39.81 5.77
N SER A 222 6.10 40.98 5.26
CA SER A 222 6.74 42.26 5.62
C SER A 222 6.06 42.81 6.88
N ARG A 223 6.44 42.28 8.04
CA ARG A 223 6.27 42.96 9.33
C ARG A 223 7.16 44.20 9.37
N SER A 224 6.74 45.29 8.73
CA SER A 224 7.38 46.61 8.90
C SER A 224 6.44 47.77 8.56
N ALA A 225 5.19 47.68 9.01
CA ALA A 225 4.26 48.81 8.99
C ALA A 225 3.47 48.80 10.31
N ASN A 226 4.16 49.10 11.41
CA ASN A 226 3.58 49.57 12.67
C ASN A 226 4.74 50.03 13.57
N LEU A 227 5.27 51.21 13.28
CA LEU A 227 5.90 52.04 14.30
C LEU A 227 4.93 53.20 14.56
N PRO A 228 4.40 53.37 15.78
CA PRO A 228 3.68 54.59 16.12
C PRO A 228 4.68 55.76 16.13
N MET A 229 4.35 56.84 15.42
CA MET A 229 5.01 58.12 15.62
C MET A 229 4.77 58.58 17.06
N ALA A 230 5.85 58.74 17.80
CA ALA A 230 5.94 59.51 19.03
C ALA A 230 7.00 60.59 18.81
#